data_AF-A0A961LF81-F1
#
_entry.id   AF-A0A961LF81-F1
#
_cell.length_a   1.000
_cell.length_b   1.000
_cell.length_c   1.000
_cell.angle_alpha   90.00
_cell.angle_beta   90.00
_cell.angle_gamma   90.00
#
_symmetry.space_group_name_H-M   'P 1'
#
loop_
_entity.id
_entity.type
_entity.pdbx_description
1 polymer ?
#
loop_
_entity_poly.entity_id
_entity_poly.type
_entity_poly.pdbx_seq_one_letter_code
_entity_poly.pdbx_strand_id
1 'polypeptide(L)'
;MPTYLDFEAPVAELEGKIAELRALAANDKTVSIADEVKALEKKASKSLADLYLNLDPWQKAQVARHPERPHAVDYIEALITEFTPLAGDRKFAEDFAVVGGLGRFRGQPVMVIGQEKGNDTASRLKRNFGMARPEGYRKAVRLM
;
A
#
# COMPACT_ATOMS: atom_id res chain seq x y z
N MET A 1 -1.41 2.70 -14.34
CA MET A 1 -2.18 3.93 -14.05
C MET A 1 -2.52 3.90 -12.58
N PRO A 2 -2.33 5.01 -11.85
CA PRO A 2 -2.80 5.09 -10.47
C PRO A 2 -4.29 4.70 -10.42
N THR A 3 -4.62 3.81 -9.50
CA THR A 3 -6.02 3.44 -9.26
C THR A 3 -6.59 4.50 -8.33
N TYR A 4 -7.51 5.34 -8.82
CA TYR A 4 -8.15 6.34 -7.97
C TYR A 4 -9.38 5.76 -7.29
N LEU A 5 -9.64 6.19 -6.06
CA LEU A 5 -10.91 5.94 -5.38
C LEU A 5 -11.98 6.93 -5.86
N ASP A 6 -13.25 6.54 -5.79
CA ASP A 6 -14.37 7.34 -6.33
C ASP A 6 -14.39 8.78 -5.79
N PHE A 7 -14.07 8.96 -4.51
CA PHE A 7 -14.06 10.28 -3.88
C PHE A 7 -12.86 11.15 -4.29
N GLU A 8 -11.82 10.55 -4.88
CA GLU A 8 -10.64 11.26 -5.40
C GLU A 8 -10.86 11.79 -6.81
N ALA A 9 -12.02 11.55 -7.43
CA ALA A 9 -12.36 12.03 -8.77
C ALA A 9 -12.03 13.52 -9.01
N PRO A 10 -12.31 14.46 -8.08
CA PRO A 10 -11.94 15.86 -8.27
C PRO A 10 -10.43 16.09 -8.37
N VAL A 11 -9.62 15.28 -7.68
CA VAL A 11 -8.16 15.35 -7.74
C VAL A 11 -7.65 14.68 -9.02
N ALA A 12 -8.22 13.54 -9.39
CA ALA A 12 -7.90 12.84 -10.64
C ALA A 12 -8.14 13.72 -11.88
N GLU A 13 -9.22 14.51 -11.88
CA GLU A 13 -9.48 15.51 -12.95
C GLU A 13 -8.41 16.60 -13.00
N LEU A 14 -7.95 17.10 -11.85
CA LEU A 14 -6.88 18.09 -11.80
C LEU A 14 -5.55 17.50 -12.29
N GLU A 15 -5.22 16.27 -11.89
CA GLU A 15 -4.01 15.57 -12.36
C GLU A 15 -4.07 15.25 -13.84
N GLY A 16 -5.24 14.90 -14.38
CA GLY A 16 -5.47 14.73 -15.82
C GLY A 16 -5.19 16.02 -16.58
N LYS A 17 -5.73 17.15 -16.14
CA LYS A 17 -5.47 18.48 -16.73
C LYS A 17 -3.99 18.86 -16.66
N ILE A 18 -3.32 18.57 -15.54
CA ILE A 18 -1.87 18.78 -15.39
C ILE A 18 -1.09 17.93 -16.41
N ALA A 19 -1.47 16.67 -16.60
CA ALA A 19 -0.83 15.78 -17.57
C ALA A 19 -1.00 16.27 -19.01
N GLU A 20 -2.20 16.74 -19.38
CA GLU A 20 -2.48 17.34 -20.69
C GLU A 20 -1.65 18.60 -20.93
N LEU A 21 -1.63 19.53 -19.96
CA LEU A 21 -0.85 20.77 -20.06
C LEU A 21 0.66 20.51 -20.13
N ARG A 22 1.17 19.51 -19.41
CA ARG A 22 2.57 19.08 -19.50
C ARG A 22 2.89 18.50 -20.89
N ALA A 23 1.97 17.75 -21.48
CA ALA A 23 2.14 17.22 -22.84
C ALA A 23 2.15 18.33 -23.90
N LEU A 24 1.30 19.36 -23.74
CA LEU A 24 1.28 20.53 -24.64
C LEU A 24 2.53 21.41 -24.50
N ALA A 25 3.01 21.62 -23.26
CA ALA A 25 4.24 22.36 -22.99
C ALA A 25 5.50 21.70 -23.57
N ALA A 26 5.48 20.37 -23.78
CA ALA A 26 6.58 19.66 -24.43
C ALA A 26 6.68 19.99 -25.94
N ASN A 27 5.57 20.38 -26.58
CA ASN A 27 5.50 20.71 -28.01
C ASN A 27 5.68 22.21 -28.29
N ASP A 28 5.23 23.09 -27.39
CA ASP A 28 5.36 24.55 -27.54
C ASP A 28 6.05 25.18 -26.31
N LYS A 29 7.26 25.72 -26.49
CA LYS A 29 8.05 26.41 -25.44
C LYS A 29 7.49 27.79 -25.10
N THR A 30 6.26 27.84 -24.59
CA THR A 30 5.66 29.07 -24.07
C THR A 30 5.82 29.11 -22.54
N VAL A 31 6.48 30.16 -22.04
CA VAL A 31 6.76 30.37 -20.60
C VAL A 31 5.48 30.40 -19.76
N SER A 32 4.35 30.78 -20.36
CA SER A 32 3.04 30.88 -19.69
C SER A 32 2.48 29.55 -19.18
N ILE A 33 2.81 28.41 -19.81
CA ILE A 33 2.20 27.11 -19.44
C ILE A 33 2.87 26.53 -18.19
N ALA A 34 4.17 26.79 -17.99
CA ALA A 34 4.92 26.26 -16.86
C ALA A 34 4.42 26.81 -15.50
N ASP A 35 4.10 28.10 -15.44
CA ASP A 35 3.55 28.72 -14.22
C ASP A 35 2.13 28.24 -13.90
N GLU A 36 1.31 28.02 -14.94
CA GLU A 36 -0.04 27.48 -14.79
C GLU A 36 -0.04 26.02 -14.31
N VAL A 37 0.84 25.18 -14.87
CA VAL A 37 1.06 23.81 -14.41
C VAL A 37 1.45 23.79 -12.93
N LYS A 38 2.39 24.65 -12.52
CA LYS A 38 2.83 24.73 -11.13
C LYS A 38 1.70 25.19 -10.18
N ALA A 39 0.86 26.13 -10.63
CA ALA A 39 -0.30 26.57 -9.87
C ALA A 39 -1.34 25.45 -9.70
N LEU A 40 -1.60 24.68 -10.76
CA LEU A 40 -2.51 23.54 -10.73
C LEU A 40 -1.98 22.40 -9.86
N GLU A 41 -0.69 22.09 -9.91
CA GLU A 41 -0.05 21.09 -9.02
C GLU A 41 -0.19 21.48 -7.55
N LYS A 42 0.02 22.75 -7.22
CA LYS A 42 -0.18 23.26 -5.85
C LYS A 42 -1.64 23.15 -5.42
N LYS A 43 -2.59 23.38 -6.34
CA LYS A 43 -4.03 23.23 -6.06
C LYS A 43 -4.41 21.76 -5.88
N ALA A 44 -3.92 20.87 -6.73
CA ALA A 44 -4.16 19.43 -6.64
C ALA A 44 -3.61 18.84 -5.34
N SER A 45 -2.36 19.13 -5.00
CA SER A 45 -1.73 18.68 -3.75
C SER A 45 -2.46 19.22 -2.50
N LYS A 46 -2.87 20.49 -2.49
CA LYS A 46 -3.68 21.05 -1.40
C LYS A 46 -5.04 20.36 -1.31
N SER A 47 -5.74 20.19 -2.42
CA SER A 47 -7.05 19.54 -2.46
C SER A 47 -6.99 18.09 -2.00
N LEU A 48 -5.94 17.36 -2.39
CA LEU A 48 -5.67 16.01 -1.92
C LEU A 48 -5.48 15.99 -0.40
N ALA A 49 -4.62 16.87 0.14
CA ALA A 49 -4.37 16.96 1.57
C ALA A 49 -5.65 17.29 2.37
N ASP A 50 -6.43 18.28 1.92
CA ASP A 50 -7.68 18.69 2.56
C ASP A 50 -8.74 17.56 2.54
N LEU A 51 -8.78 16.78 1.45
CA LEU A 51 -9.67 15.63 1.30
C LEU A 51 -9.30 14.49 2.24
N TYR A 52 -8.01 14.13 2.31
CA TYR A 52 -7.53 13.06 3.19
C TYR A 52 -7.59 13.43 4.69
N LEU A 53 -7.56 14.73 5.01
CA LEU A 53 -7.74 15.22 6.38
C LEU A 53 -9.17 14.99 6.89
N ASN A 54 -10.17 15.05 5.99
CA ASN A 54 -11.59 15.05 6.33
C ASN A 54 -12.34 13.81 5.82
N LEU A 55 -11.70 12.64 5.80
CA LEU A 55 -12.32 11.41 5.33
C LEU A 55 -13.48 10.96 6.24
N ASP A 56 -14.61 10.64 5.62
CA ASP A 56 -15.75 9.94 6.23
C ASP A 56 -15.39 8.48 6.57
N PRO A 57 -16.05 7.81 7.55
CA PRO A 57 -15.79 6.41 7.87
C PRO A 57 -15.84 5.46 6.67
N TRP A 58 -16.73 5.68 5.69
CA TRP A 58 -16.77 4.83 4.50
C TRP A 58 -15.54 5.02 3.61
N GLN A 59 -15.11 6.28 3.41
CA GLN A 59 -13.92 6.61 2.62
C GLN A 59 -12.66 6.02 3.26
N LYS A 60 -12.55 6.06 4.60
CA LYS A 60 -11.46 5.39 5.33
C LYS A 60 -11.43 3.88 5.07
N ALA A 61 -12.60 3.23 5.01
CA ALA A 61 -12.68 1.82 4.69
C ALA A 61 -12.26 1.53 3.24
N GLN A 62 -12.58 2.41 2.29
CA GLN A 62 -12.11 2.31 0.91
C GLN A 62 -10.58 2.43 0.82
N VAL A 63 -9.96 3.41 1.50
CA VAL A 63 -8.49 3.55 1.58
C VAL A 63 -7.85 2.31 2.21
N ALA A 64 -8.44 1.78 3.30
CA ALA A 64 -7.94 0.56 3.93
C ALA A 64 -8.02 -0.69 3.03
N ARG A 65 -8.86 -0.66 2.00
CA ARG A 65 -9.06 -1.73 1.01
C ARG A 65 -8.46 -1.39 -0.36
N HIS A 66 -7.68 -0.32 -0.45
CA HIS A 66 -7.07 0.12 -1.70
C HIS A 66 -6.28 -1.02 -2.36
N PRO A 67 -6.42 -1.26 -3.68
CA PRO A 67 -5.74 -2.36 -4.36
C PRO A 67 -4.22 -2.31 -4.26
N GLU A 68 -3.65 -1.10 -4.20
CA GLU A 68 -2.21 -0.85 -4.08
C GLU A 68 -1.77 -0.55 -2.63
N ARG A 69 -2.63 -0.84 -1.63
CA ARG A 69 -2.23 -0.67 -0.23
C ARG A 69 -1.05 -1.60 0.07
N PRO A 70 0.07 -1.09 0.62
CA PRO A 70 1.19 -1.96 1.01
C PRO A 70 0.76 -3.02 2.04
N HIS A 71 1.21 -4.25 1.82
CA HIS A 71 0.96 -5.42 2.66
C HIS A 71 2.10 -5.66 3.64
N ALA A 72 1.97 -6.70 4.49
CA ALA A 72 2.95 -7.00 5.52
C ALA A 72 4.35 -7.26 4.94
N VAL A 73 4.44 -7.97 3.81
CA VAL A 73 5.72 -8.25 3.15
C VAL A 73 6.41 -6.97 2.67
N ASP A 74 5.67 -5.99 2.14
CA ASP A 74 6.26 -4.72 1.68
C ASP A 74 6.93 -3.97 2.84
N TYR A 75 6.30 -3.96 4.02
CA TYR A 75 6.90 -3.36 5.22
C TYR A 75 8.08 -4.16 5.75
N ILE A 76 8.02 -5.50 5.69
CA ILE A 76 9.14 -6.36 6.11
C ILE A 76 10.36 -6.08 5.23
N GLU A 77 10.18 -6.04 3.90
CA GLU A 77 11.27 -5.77 2.95
C GLU A 77 11.85 -4.36 3.11
N ALA A 78 11.02 -3.36 3.39
CA ALA A 78 11.47 -1.97 3.53
C ALA A 78 12.12 -1.66 4.89
N LEU A 79 11.70 -2.33 5.97
CA LEU A 79 12.04 -1.92 7.35
C LEU A 79 12.87 -2.94 8.14
N ILE A 80 12.86 -4.22 7.74
CA ILE A 80 13.46 -5.31 8.53
C ILE A 80 14.69 -5.86 7.80
N THR A 81 15.82 -5.82 8.50
CA THR A 81 17.08 -6.39 8.01
C THR A 81 17.28 -7.81 8.56
N GLU A 82 18.09 -8.63 7.89
CA GLU A 82 18.37 -10.02 8.30
C GLU A 82 17.11 -10.87 8.53
N PHE A 83 16.04 -10.60 7.78
CA PHE A 83 14.77 -11.29 7.96
C PHE A 83 14.88 -12.78 7.58
N THR A 84 14.60 -13.65 8.55
CA THR A 84 14.59 -15.10 8.41
C THR A 84 13.16 -15.60 8.62
N PRO A 85 12.42 -15.98 7.56
CA PRO A 85 11.05 -16.45 7.69
C PRO A 85 10.99 -17.81 8.42
N LEU A 86 10.00 -17.95 9.29
CA LEU A 86 9.74 -19.17 10.05
C LEU A 86 8.36 -19.74 9.70
N ALA A 87 8.32 -21.02 9.35
CA ALA A 87 7.12 -21.70 8.87
C ALA A 87 6.61 -22.79 9.83
N GLY A 88 5.33 -23.12 9.69
CA GLY A 88 4.60 -24.20 10.34
C GLY A 88 4.08 -23.84 11.72
N ASP A 89 2.98 -24.50 12.12
CA ASP A 89 2.46 -24.50 13.48
C ASP A 89 2.98 -25.68 14.34
N ARG A 90 3.78 -26.58 13.74
CA ARG A 90 4.29 -27.84 14.34
C ARG A 90 3.21 -28.86 14.70
N LYS A 91 1.98 -28.69 14.21
CA LYS A 91 0.86 -29.58 14.54
C LYS A 91 0.08 -30.05 13.31
N PHE A 92 -0.18 -29.16 12.36
CA PHE A 92 -1.03 -29.43 11.21
C PHE A 92 -0.37 -28.98 9.90
N ALA A 93 -0.13 -27.69 9.73
CA ALA A 93 0.34 -27.13 8.46
C ALA A 93 1.02 -25.76 8.62
N GLU A 94 1.55 -25.27 7.51
CA GLU A 94 1.95 -23.87 7.34
C GLU A 94 0.77 -23.08 6.75
N ASP A 95 0.45 -21.93 7.37
CA ASP A 95 -0.54 -20.99 6.85
C ASP A 95 0.17 -19.81 6.17
N PHE A 96 0.05 -19.72 4.85
CA PHE A 96 0.65 -18.65 4.05
C PHE A 96 -0.04 -17.30 4.22
N ALA A 97 -1.22 -17.24 4.83
CA ALA A 97 -1.89 -15.99 5.21
C ALA A 97 -1.19 -15.29 6.37
N VAL A 98 -0.39 -16.01 7.17
CA VAL A 98 0.39 -15.45 8.29
C VAL A 98 1.87 -15.56 7.97
N VAL A 99 2.53 -14.44 7.74
CA VAL A 99 3.98 -14.37 7.61
C VAL A 99 4.60 -14.05 8.96
N GLY A 100 5.75 -14.65 9.26
CA GLY A 100 6.50 -14.30 10.46
C GLY A 100 7.90 -14.86 10.46
N GLY A 101 8.78 -14.26 11.26
CA GLY A 101 10.20 -14.56 11.27
C GLY A 101 11.01 -13.64 12.16
N LEU A 102 12.26 -14.03 12.39
CA LEU A 102 13.23 -13.22 13.11
C LEU A 102 13.84 -12.19 12.17
N GLY A 103 14.16 -11.01 12.67
CA GLY A 103 14.91 -10.01 11.91
C GLY A 103 15.43 -8.90 12.82
N ARG A 104 15.91 -7.83 12.22
CA ARG A 104 16.46 -6.66 12.90
C ARG A 104 15.75 -5.39 12.45
N PHE A 105 15.12 -4.69 13.38
CA PHE A 105 14.60 -3.34 13.16
C PHE A 105 15.56 -2.33 13.79
N ARG A 106 16.19 -1.48 12.96
CA ARG A 106 17.22 -0.51 13.41
C ARG A 106 18.32 -1.15 14.27
N GLY A 107 18.76 -2.35 13.91
CA GLY A 107 19.79 -3.10 14.64
C GLY A 107 19.29 -3.81 15.91
N GLN A 108 18.03 -3.67 16.30
CA GLN A 108 17.46 -4.43 17.42
C GLN A 108 16.83 -5.74 16.91
N PRO A 109 17.15 -6.90 17.51
CA PRO A 109 16.50 -8.16 17.14
C PRO A 109 15.02 -8.13 17.51
N VAL A 110 14.16 -8.52 16.57
CA VAL A 110 12.70 -8.52 16.70
C VAL A 110 12.10 -9.78 16.09
N MET A 111 10.98 -10.24 16.66
CA MET A 111 10.07 -11.18 16.00
C MET A 111 9.02 -10.36 15.24
N VAL A 112 8.88 -10.61 13.94
CA VAL A 112 7.86 -9.96 13.11
C VAL A 112 6.79 -10.97 12.77
N ILE A 113 5.53 -10.59 12.92
CA ILE A 113 4.36 -11.39 12.56
C ILE A 113 3.36 -10.47 11.87
N GLY A 114 2.83 -10.88 10.73
CA GLY A 114 1.87 -10.09 9.96
C GLY A 114 0.95 -10.96 9.12
N GLN A 115 -0.22 -10.43 8.80
CA GLN A 115 -1.13 -11.05 7.82
C GLN A 115 -0.75 -10.59 6.41
N GLU A 116 -0.63 -11.54 5.49
CA GLU A 116 -0.24 -11.25 4.11
C GLU A 116 -1.34 -11.66 3.13
N LYS A 117 -1.84 -10.69 2.38
CA LYS A 117 -2.98 -10.86 1.47
C LYS A 117 -2.55 -11.34 0.09
N GLY A 118 -1.35 -11.00 -0.37
CA GLY A 118 -0.91 -11.21 -1.76
C GLY A 118 -1.32 -10.05 -2.70
N ASN A 119 -0.41 -9.73 -3.62
CA ASN A 119 -0.51 -8.59 -4.54
C ASN A 119 -1.17 -8.96 -5.87
N ASP A 120 -0.92 -10.16 -6.39
CA ASP A 120 -1.52 -10.70 -7.61
C ASP A 120 -2.57 -11.80 -7.33
N THR A 121 -3.27 -12.26 -8.37
CA THR A 121 -4.31 -13.29 -8.23
C THR A 121 -3.77 -14.61 -7.67
N ALA A 122 -2.60 -15.06 -8.13
CA ALA A 122 -2.02 -16.33 -7.72
C ALA A 122 -1.61 -16.32 -6.24
N SER A 123 -0.93 -15.26 -5.79
CA SER A 123 -0.52 -15.05 -4.41
C SER A 123 -1.73 -14.85 -3.49
N ARG A 124 -2.78 -14.15 -3.94
CA ARG A 124 -4.04 -14.02 -3.18
C ARG A 124 -4.71 -15.37 -2.94
N LEU A 125 -4.79 -16.23 -3.95
CA LEU A 125 -5.31 -17.58 -3.78
C LEU A 125 -4.44 -18.39 -2.82
N LYS A 126 -3.11 -18.37 -2.99
CA LYS A 126 -2.18 -19.10 -2.13
C LYS A 126 -2.28 -18.68 -0.66
N ARG A 127 -2.48 -17.40 -0.41
CA ARG A 127 -2.52 -16.80 0.94
C ARG A 127 -3.94 -16.61 1.47
N ASN A 128 -4.93 -17.21 0.81
CA ASN A 128 -6.33 -17.14 1.20
C ASN A 128 -6.81 -15.69 1.43
N PHE A 129 -6.37 -14.75 0.60
CA PHE A 129 -6.66 -13.31 0.73
C PHE A 129 -6.30 -12.71 2.12
N GLY A 130 -5.31 -13.28 2.80
CA GLY A 130 -4.90 -12.87 4.15
C GLY A 130 -5.83 -13.39 5.26
N MET A 131 -6.78 -14.26 4.94
CA MET A 131 -7.69 -14.87 5.91
C MET A 131 -7.01 -16.10 6.54
N ALA A 132 -6.47 -15.91 7.74
CA ALA A 132 -5.80 -16.96 8.50
C ALA A 132 -6.77 -18.09 8.91
N ARG A 133 -6.28 -19.32 8.80
CA ARG A 133 -6.90 -20.53 9.33
C ARG A 133 -6.43 -20.78 10.78
N PRO A 134 -7.03 -21.73 11.52
CA PRO A 134 -6.62 -22.02 12.90
C PRO A 134 -5.12 -22.30 13.06
N GLU A 135 -4.50 -22.98 12.10
CA GLU A 135 -3.06 -23.24 12.04
C GLU A 135 -2.23 -21.94 11.95
N GLY A 136 -2.70 -20.90 11.25
CA GLY A 136 -2.03 -19.60 11.20
C GLY A 136 -1.99 -18.89 12.55
N TYR A 137 -3.08 -18.96 13.32
CA TYR A 137 -3.09 -18.45 14.70
C TYR A 137 -2.16 -19.24 15.62
N ARG A 138 -2.13 -20.58 15.49
CA ARG A 138 -1.18 -21.41 16.27
C ARG A 138 0.27 -21.13 15.90
N LYS A 139 0.55 -20.90 14.61
CA LYS A 139 1.86 -20.43 14.14
C LYS A 139 2.23 -19.09 14.79
N ALA A 140 1.31 -18.12 14.82
CA ALA A 140 1.56 -16.83 15.49
C ALA A 140 1.88 -17.03 16.98
N VAL A 141 1.13 -17.86 17.69
CA VAL A 141 1.39 -18.21 19.11
C VAL A 141 2.74 -18.90 19.30
N ARG A 142 3.17 -19.75 18.36
CA ARG A 142 4.49 -20.40 18.41
C ARG A 142 5.64 -19.40 18.25
N LEU A 143 5.40 -18.30 17.52
CA LEU A 143 6.43 -17.31 17.21
C LEU A 143 6.54 -16.21 18.28
N MET A 144 5.47 -15.94 19.03
CA MET A 144 5.48 -15.05 20.20
C MET A 144 6.16 -15.72 21.40
#